data_AF-A0A812YJA8-F1
#
_entry.id   AF-A0A812YJA8-F1
#
_cell.length_a   1.000
_cell.length_b   1.000
_cell.length_c   1.000
_cell.angle_alpha   90.00
_cell.angle_beta   90.00
_cell.angle_gamma   90.00
#
_symmetry.space_group_name_H-M   'P 1'
#
loop_
_entity.id
_entity.type
_entity.pdbx_description
1 polymer ?
#
loop_
_entity_poly.entity_id
_entity_poly.type
_entity_poly.pdbx_seq_one_letter_code
_entity_poly.pdbx_strand_id
1 'polypeptide(L)'
;MTWLRHFAYAAALCLPVSAETWKFVPECQGDECVKEPTRAADAPTKSIAETGGWGFSYGPLPTREPGAFPNDDMMTEAIQGQWGHGGRDDIAIIARMGAKMVRLYGNDPRFDGKKFLDYANRWGLKVVAGISDYPYEHGPGKCWTSDLNCYEAILESYSATLENKSFVAHGKYHPALDTLVLTNEPDLKFTGDGTWIAYD
;
A
#
# COMPACT_ATOMS: atom_id res chain seq x y z
N MET A 1 -42.24 12.69 41.66
CA MET A 1 -42.00 11.23 41.61
C MET A 1 -40.92 10.97 40.57
N THR A 2 -39.77 10.61 41.11
CA THR A 2 -38.50 10.20 40.50
C THR A 2 -38.66 9.05 39.53
N TRP A 3 -38.10 9.15 38.30
CA TRP A 3 -37.49 8.03 37.57
C TRP A 3 -36.50 8.59 36.52
N LEU A 4 -35.26 8.78 36.95
CA LEU A 4 -34.07 8.96 36.13
C LEU A 4 -33.11 7.88 36.62
N ARG A 5 -32.84 6.86 35.80
CA ARG A 5 -31.69 5.93 35.85
C ARG A 5 -31.96 4.75 34.92
N HIS A 6 -31.02 4.51 34.00
CA HIS A 6 -30.39 3.23 33.63
C HIS A 6 -29.97 3.27 32.16
N PHE A 7 -28.84 3.93 31.89
CA PHE A 7 -27.93 3.55 30.82
C PHE A 7 -26.53 3.57 31.41
N ALA A 8 -26.02 2.38 31.73
CA ALA A 8 -24.63 2.14 32.07
C ALA A 8 -24.24 0.81 31.41
N TYR A 9 -22.95 0.73 31.03
CA TYR A 9 -22.26 -0.33 30.25
C TYR A 9 -22.36 -0.16 28.73
N ALA A 10 -21.28 -0.05 27.95
CA ALA A 10 -19.88 -0.41 28.19
C ALA A 10 -18.92 0.58 27.48
N ALA A 11 -18.05 1.24 28.26
CA ALA A 11 -16.83 1.84 27.75
C ALA A 11 -15.70 0.82 27.96
N ALA A 12 -15.41 0.04 26.93
CA ALA A 12 -14.29 -0.90 26.94
C ALA A 12 -12.99 -0.16 26.60
N LEU A 13 -12.21 0.12 27.65
CA LEU A 13 -10.75 0.03 27.70
C LEU A 13 -9.98 0.65 26.51
N CYS A 14 -9.97 1.97 26.39
CA CYS A 14 -8.76 2.66 25.94
C CYS A 14 -7.78 2.69 27.12
N LEU A 15 -6.75 1.85 27.08
CA LEU A 15 -5.60 2.03 27.96
C LEU A 15 -4.98 3.41 27.69
N PRO A 16 -4.58 4.17 28.73
CA PRO A 16 -3.90 5.43 28.51
C PRO A 16 -2.50 5.13 27.97
N VAL A 17 -2.30 5.33 26.67
CA VAL A 17 -0.95 5.52 26.14
C VAL A 17 -0.48 6.85 26.73
N SER A 18 0.41 6.80 27.72
CA SER A 18 0.95 8.00 28.37
C SER A 18 1.53 8.92 27.30
N ALA A 19 1.08 10.17 27.31
CA ALA A 19 1.54 11.25 26.44
C ALA A 19 2.97 11.72 26.78
N GLU A 20 3.87 10.80 27.10
CA GLU A 20 5.29 11.08 27.30
C GLU A 20 6.02 10.94 25.96
N THR A 21 6.11 12.09 25.29
CA THR A 21 7.15 12.42 24.30
C THR A 21 7.16 11.61 23.00
N TRP A 22 6.21 11.91 22.11
CA TRP A 22 6.52 11.91 20.67
C TRP A 22 7.49 13.07 20.39
N LYS A 23 8.77 12.90 20.76
CA LYS A 23 9.82 13.77 20.23
C LYS A 23 9.89 13.49 18.74
N PHE A 24 9.59 14.50 17.92
CA PHE A 24 9.96 14.48 16.51
C PHE A 24 11.41 13.99 16.42
N VAL A 25 11.64 12.90 15.69
CA VAL A 25 13.00 12.45 15.40
C VAL A 25 13.67 13.63 14.68
N PRO A 26 14.78 14.19 15.20
CA PRO A 26 15.41 15.32 14.57
C PRO A 26 15.77 14.97 13.13
N GLU A 27 15.63 15.95 12.25
CA GLU A 27 16.28 15.95 10.95
C GLU A 27 17.75 15.55 11.19
N CYS A 28 18.19 14.48 10.52
CA CYS A 28 19.48 13.85 10.67
C CYS A 28 20.63 14.89 10.80
N GLN A 29 21.17 15.09 12.00
CA GLN A 29 22.37 15.91 12.22
C GLN A 29 23.50 15.00 12.71
N GLY A 30 24.43 14.65 11.80
CA GLY A 30 25.64 13.88 12.09
C GLY A 30 25.52 12.36 11.91
N ASP A 31 26.52 11.61 12.41
CA ASP A 31 26.70 10.16 12.25
C ASP A 31 25.65 9.29 13.00
N GLU A 32 24.69 9.92 13.68
CA GLU A 32 23.62 9.27 14.46
C GLU A 32 22.31 9.07 13.68
N CYS A 33 22.33 9.18 12.35
CA CYS A 33 21.21 8.72 11.55
C CYS A 33 20.94 7.25 11.84
N VAL A 34 19.66 6.92 12.10
CA VAL A 34 19.23 5.53 12.23
C VAL A 34 19.65 4.80 10.96
N LYS A 35 20.69 3.97 11.09
CA LYS A 35 21.19 3.19 9.96
C LYS A 35 20.05 2.31 9.45
N GLU A 36 19.84 2.34 8.14
CA GLU A 36 18.88 1.43 7.51
C GLU A 36 19.19 0.00 7.96
N PRO A 37 18.21 -0.74 8.50
CA PRO A 37 18.43 -2.12 8.89
C PRO A 37 18.80 -2.94 7.65
N THR A 38 19.77 -3.83 7.81
CA THR A 38 20.07 -4.83 6.78
C THR A 38 18.98 -5.92 6.82
N ARG A 39 17.99 -5.91 5.91
CA ARG A 39 17.21 -7.16 5.71
C ARG A 39 18.11 -8.18 5.05
N ALA A 40 17.97 -9.42 5.49
CA ALA A 40 18.53 -10.57 4.79
C ALA A 40 17.93 -10.72 3.38
N ALA A 41 18.78 -11.12 2.41
CA ALA A 41 18.40 -11.35 1.01
C ALA A 41 17.34 -12.46 0.83
N ASP A 42 17.19 -13.29 1.85
CA ASP A 42 16.38 -14.49 1.95
C ASP A 42 15.43 -14.46 3.15
N ALA A 43 15.19 -13.27 3.74
CA ALA A 43 14.43 -13.12 4.98
C ALA A 43 13.10 -13.91 4.92
N PRO A 44 12.79 -14.75 5.94
CA PRO A 44 11.71 -15.72 5.87
C PRO A 44 10.38 -15.14 5.39
N THR A 45 9.86 -15.83 4.39
CA THR A 45 8.74 -15.55 3.49
C THR A 45 7.37 -15.76 4.10
N LYS A 46 7.26 -15.87 5.43
CA LYS A 46 5.96 -16.14 6.05
C LYS A 46 5.00 -15.02 5.68
N SER A 47 3.84 -15.41 5.19
CA SER A 47 2.82 -14.46 4.79
C SER A 47 2.31 -13.69 6.00
N ILE A 48 1.70 -12.52 5.77
CA ILE A 48 0.97 -11.82 6.83
C ILE A 48 -0.18 -12.69 7.36
N ALA A 49 -0.73 -13.59 6.54
CA ALA A 49 -1.75 -14.56 6.96
C ALA A 49 -1.22 -15.55 8.02
N GLU A 50 0.06 -15.93 7.96
CA GLU A 50 0.69 -16.82 8.94
C GLU A 50 1.17 -16.10 10.19
N THR A 51 1.67 -14.87 10.03
CA THR A 51 2.32 -14.12 11.12
C THR A 51 1.36 -13.22 11.87
N GLY A 52 0.23 -12.87 11.26
CA GLY A 52 -0.66 -11.83 11.73
C GLY A 52 0.00 -10.46 11.76
N GLY A 53 -0.78 -9.44 12.11
CA GLY A 53 -0.28 -8.09 12.27
C GLY A 53 -1.28 -7.05 11.80
N TRP A 54 -0.84 -5.81 11.82
CA TRP A 54 -1.58 -4.65 11.34
C TRP A 54 -0.67 -3.83 10.43
N GLY A 55 -1.29 -2.95 9.65
CA GLY A 55 -0.59 -2.15 8.68
C GLY A 55 -1.36 -0.92 8.26
N PHE A 56 -0.81 -0.24 7.27
CA PHE A 56 -1.37 1.00 6.74
C PHE A 56 -1.79 0.83 5.29
N SER A 57 -2.90 1.45 4.92
CA SER A 57 -3.12 1.83 3.53
C SER A 57 -2.20 2.99 3.21
N TYR A 58 -1.43 2.89 2.13
CA TYR A 58 -0.46 3.90 1.73
C TYR A 58 -0.73 4.30 0.28
N GLY A 59 -1.06 5.57 0.11
CA GLY A 59 -1.48 6.18 -1.14
C GLY A 59 -0.94 7.61 -1.23
N PRO A 60 -1.07 8.25 -2.40
CA PRO A 60 -0.61 9.62 -2.57
C PRO A 60 -1.33 10.55 -1.59
N LEU A 61 -0.57 11.41 -0.90
CA LEU A 61 -1.15 12.45 -0.05
C LEU A 61 -1.87 13.49 -0.90
N PRO A 62 -2.84 14.25 -0.37
CA PRO A 62 -3.46 15.35 -1.09
C PRO A 62 -2.42 16.34 -1.66
N THR A 63 -2.64 16.81 -2.88
CA THR A 63 -1.85 17.91 -3.45
C THR A 63 -2.11 19.22 -2.70
N ARG A 64 -1.12 20.12 -2.65
CA ARG A 64 -1.28 21.45 -2.01
C ARG A 64 -2.34 22.29 -2.72
N GLU A 65 -2.43 22.16 -4.04
CA GLU A 65 -3.46 22.77 -4.87
C GLU A 65 -4.38 21.68 -5.41
N PRO A 66 -5.68 21.94 -5.61
CA PRO A 66 -6.58 20.98 -6.25
C PRO A 66 -6.02 20.51 -7.60
N GLY A 67 -5.88 19.20 -7.79
CA GLY A 67 -5.33 18.63 -9.01
C GLY A 67 -5.28 17.11 -8.98
N ALA A 68 -5.17 16.51 -10.17
CA ALA A 68 -4.99 15.07 -10.32
C ALA A 68 -3.52 14.68 -10.12
N PHE A 69 -3.29 13.55 -9.45
CA PHE A 69 -1.98 12.90 -9.49
C PHE A 69 -1.75 12.36 -10.90
N PRO A 70 -0.58 12.60 -11.51
CA PRO A 70 -0.26 12.01 -12.81
C PRO A 70 -0.25 10.48 -12.79
N ASN A 71 -0.01 9.89 -11.62
CA ASN A 71 0.02 8.45 -11.37
C ASN A 71 -0.23 8.19 -9.87
N ASP A 72 -0.96 7.13 -9.55
CA ASP A 72 -1.23 6.63 -8.20
C ASP A 72 -0.28 5.52 -7.74
N ASP A 73 0.66 5.11 -8.61
CA ASP A 73 1.72 4.16 -8.29
C ASP A 73 2.66 4.72 -7.20
N MET A 74 2.54 4.17 -6.00
CA MET A 74 3.34 4.60 -4.85
C MET A 74 4.73 3.95 -4.78
N MET A 75 5.01 2.97 -5.65
CA MET A 75 6.28 2.24 -5.69
C MET A 75 7.31 2.91 -6.62
N THR A 76 6.86 3.79 -7.51
CA THR A 76 7.75 4.49 -8.45
C THR A 76 8.80 5.35 -7.73
N GLU A 77 9.99 5.40 -8.33
CA GLU A 77 11.11 6.24 -7.85
C GLU A 77 10.78 7.72 -7.88
N ALA A 78 9.88 8.16 -8.77
CA ALA A 78 9.49 9.57 -8.89
C ALA A 78 8.93 10.14 -7.58
N ILE A 79 8.41 9.28 -6.70
CA ILE A 79 7.91 9.68 -5.38
C ILE A 79 8.73 9.11 -4.22
N GLN A 80 9.95 8.66 -4.47
CA GLN A 80 10.86 8.13 -3.43
C GLN A 80 11.09 9.11 -2.28
N GLY A 81 11.00 10.42 -2.54
CA GLY A 81 11.07 11.43 -1.48
C GLY A 81 9.95 11.31 -0.42
N GLN A 82 8.88 10.54 -0.67
CA GLN A 82 7.87 10.23 0.33
C GLN A 82 8.23 8.98 1.14
N TRP A 83 8.49 7.87 0.46
CA TRP A 83 8.62 6.57 1.12
C TRP A 83 10.04 6.20 1.56
N GLY A 84 11.07 6.81 0.98
CA GLY A 84 12.46 6.43 1.16
C GLY A 84 13.25 7.31 2.12
N HIS A 85 14.42 6.80 2.53
CA HIS A 85 15.29 7.40 3.55
C HIS A 85 15.72 8.85 3.25
N GLY A 86 15.94 9.20 1.98
CA GLY A 86 16.39 10.53 1.58
C GLY A 86 15.31 11.63 1.64
N GLY A 87 14.11 11.30 2.12
CA GLY A 87 12.98 12.23 2.20
C GLY A 87 12.19 12.05 3.50
N ARG A 88 10.86 11.94 3.38
CA ARG A 88 9.95 11.80 4.54
C ARG A 88 10.12 10.47 5.28
N ASP A 89 10.65 9.46 4.61
CA ASP A 89 10.97 8.14 5.15
C ASP A 89 9.76 7.41 5.77
N ASP A 90 8.61 7.50 5.11
CA ASP A 90 7.34 6.97 5.64
C ASP A 90 7.40 5.48 5.97
N ILE A 91 8.10 4.71 5.15
CA ILE A 91 8.19 3.26 5.33
C ILE A 91 8.95 2.91 6.62
N ALA A 92 10.02 3.65 6.93
CA ALA A 92 10.70 3.48 8.21
C ALA A 92 9.81 3.90 9.39
N ILE A 93 9.08 5.02 9.26
CA ILE A 93 8.16 5.49 10.30
C ILE A 93 7.07 4.45 10.56
N ILE A 94 6.41 3.97 9.51
CA ILE A 94 5.38 2.92 9.58
C ILE A 94 5.93 1.67 10.29
N ALA A 95 7.12 1.21 9.91
CA ALA A 95 7.73 0.05 10.56
C ALA A 95 8.04 0.30 12.04
N ARG A 96 8.54 1.49 12.40
CA ARG A 96 8.84 1.89 13.79
C ARG A 96 7.58 2.02 14.65
N MET A 97 6.44 2.35 14.04
CA MET A 97 5.15 2.30 14.73
C MET A 97 4.71 0.88 15.08
N GLY A 98 5.39 -0.16 14.56
CA GLY A 98 5.13 -1.57 14.84
C GLY A 98 4.31 -2.27 13.77
N ALA A 99 4.00 -1.59 12.66
CA ALA A 99 3.30 -2.20 11.55
C ALA A 99 4.11 -3.34 10.93
N LYS A 100 3.40 -4.29 10.33
CA LYS A 100 3.96 -5.45 9.63
C LYS A 100 3.74 -5.41 8.13
N MET A 101 2.80 -4.58 7.67
CA MET A 101 2.48 -4.46 6.25
C MET A 101 2.08 -3.05 5.82
N VAL A 102 2.16 -2.82 4.52
CA VAL A 102 1.55 -1.68 3.82
C VAL A 102 0.70 -2.20 2.67
N ARG A 103 -0.46 -1.58 2.43
CA ARG A 103 -1.33 -1.83 1.28
C ARG A 103 -1.21 -0.67 0.29
N LEU A 104 -0.95 -1.00 -0.97
CA LEU A 104 -0.89 -0.07 -2.09
C LEU A 104 -2.03 -0.36 -3.07
N TYR A 105 -2.48 0.66 -3.79
CA TYR A 105 -3.64 0.58 -4.69
C TYR A 105 -3.21 0.65 -6.16
N GLY A 106 -2.35 1.61 -6.49
CA GLY A 106 -1.77 1.76 -7.82
C GLY A 106 -0.51 0.92 -8.02
N ASN A 107 -0.39 0.39 -9.23
CA ASN A 107 0.82 -0.21 -9.78
C ASN A 107 0.81 0.04 -11.29
N ASP A 108 1.74 0.85 -11.76
CA ASP A 108 1.87 1.15 -13.17
C ASP A 108 3.03 0.33 -13.73
N PRO A 109 2.77 -0.63 -14.63
CA PRO A 109 3.79 -1.56 -15.12
C PRO A 109 4.95 -0.87 -15.85
N ARG A 110 4.81 0.40 -16.22
CA ARG A 110 5.88 1.21 -16.84
C ARG A 110 6.98 1.58 -15.85
N PHE A 111 6.72 1.54 -14.54
CA PHE A 111 7.68 1.92 -13.50
C PHE A 111 8.19 0.69 -12.73
N ASP A 112 9.47 0.74 -12.36
CA ASP A 112 10.09 -0.30 -11.55
C ASP A 112 9.80 -0.06 -10.06
N GLY A 113 9.01 -0.94 -9.45
CA GLY A 113 8.70 -0.92 -8.02
C GLY A 113 9.73 -1.65 -7.15
N LYS A 114 10.78 -2.25 -7.74
CA LYS A 114 11.74 -3.05 -7.00
C LYS A 114 12.43 -2.27 -5.89
N LYS A 115 12.80 -1.00 -6.11
CA LYS A 115 13.45 -0.18 -5.07
C LYS A 115 12.55 0.03 -3.86
N PHE A 116 11.25 0.24 -4.07
CA PHE A 116 10.28 0.32 -2.98
C PHE A 116 10.21 -1.00 -2.22
N LEU A 117 10.08 -2.12 -2.95
CA LEU A 117 10.02 -3.44 -2.33
C LEU A 117 11.30 -3.78 -1.56
N ASP A 118 12.49 -3.45 -2.09
CA ASP A 118 13.78 -3.59 -1.39
C ASP A 118 13.81 -2.74 -0.11
N TYR A 119 13.22 -1.55 -0.13
CA TYR A 119 13.17 -0.64 1.03
C TYR A 119 12.22 -1.15 2.11
N ALA A 120 10.99 -1.48 1.74
CA ALA A 120 10.03 -2.17 2.61
C ALA A 120 10.62 -3.48 3.15
N ASN A 121 11.44 -4.14 2.31
CA ASN A 121 12.18 -5.33 2.72
C ASN A 121 13.06 -4.99 3.92
N ARG A 122 14.00 -4.06 3.78
CA ARG A 122 14.90 -3.62 4.88
C ARG A 122 14.20 -3.43 6.22
N TRP A 123 13.03 -2.80 6.21
CA TRP A 123 12.26 -2.52 7.42
C TRP A 123 11.40 -3.67 7.95
N GLY A 124 11.50 -4.86 7.37
CA GLY A 124 10.75 -6.03 7.83
C GLY A 124 9.27 -6.01 7.44
N LEU A 125 8.86 -5.09 6.56
CA LEU A 125 7.48 -4.95 6.12
C LEU A 125 7.13 -5.94 5.00
N LYS A 126 5.84 -6.23 4.92
CA LYS A 126 5.17 -6.92 3.82
C LYS A 126 4.37 -5.91 3.00
N VAL A 127 4.23 -6.18 1.71
CA VAL A 127 3.53 -5.31 0.77
C VAL A 127 2.36 -6.08 0.19
N VAL A 128 1.17 -5.53 0.38
CA VAL A 128 -0.05 -5.94 -0.30
C VAL A 128 -0.22 -4.98 -1.48
N ALA A 129 0.14 -5.43 -2.68
CA ALA A 129 0.06 -4.60 -3.88
C ALA A 129 -1.30 -4.79 -4.55
N GLY A 130 -1.90 -3.71 -5.05
CA GLY A 130 -3.05 -3.75 -5.95
C GLY A 130 -2.60 -3.69 -7.40
N ILE A 131 -3.35 -4.34 -8.29
CA ILE A 131 -3.37 -3.92 -9.69
C ILE A 131 -4.14 -2.60 -9.75
N SER A 132 -3.60 -1.61 -10.47
CA SER A 132 -4.26 -0.32 -10.69
C SER A 132 -5.66 -0.50 -11.27
N ASP A 133 -6.52 0.50 -11.09
CA ASP A 133 -7.83 0.54 -11.74
C ASP A 133 -7.71 0.74 -13.28
N TYR A 134 -6.52 1.11 -13.78
CA TYR A 134 -6.27 1.37 -15.20
C TYR A 134 -6.78 0.28 -16.18
N PRO A 135 -6.44 -1.03 -16.05
CA PRO A 135 -6.98 -2.10 -16.91
C PRO A 135 -8.51 -2.27 -16.83
N TYR A 136 -9.17 -1.75 -15.79
CA TYR A 136 -10.62 -1.81 -15.64
C TYR A 136 -11.31 -0.60 -16.27
N GLU A 137 -10.73 0.60 -16.08
CA GLU A 137 -11.45 1.87 -16.29
C GLU A 137 -10.91 2.77 -17.39
N HIS A 138 -9.61 2.72 -17.68
CA HIS A 138 -8.94 3.76 -18.47
C HIS A 138 -8.14 3.22 -19.65
N GLY A 139 -7.68 1.97 -19.57
CA GLY A 139 -6.80 1.36 -20.57
C GLY A 139 -7.46 1.05 -21.93
N PRO A 140 -6.63 0.79 -22.95
CA PRO A 140 -7.11 0.18 -24.19
C PRO A 140 -7.66 -1.23 -23.90
N GLY A 141 -8.77 -1.60 -24.52
CA GLY A 141 -9.39 -2.92 -24.28
C GLY A 141 -9.88 -3.13 -22.84
N LYS A 142 -10.05 -2.05 -22.07
CA LYS A 142 -10.43 -2.09 -20.65
C LYS A 142 -11.66 -2.96 -20.39
N CYS A 143 -11.70 -3.54 -19.20
CA CYS A 143 -12.71 -4.52 -18.84
C CYS A 143 -14.15 -4.07 -19.12
N TRP A 144 -14.49 -2.80 -18.83
CA TRP A 144 -15.84 -2.28 -19.06
C TRP A 144 -16.30 -2.26 -20.51
N THR A 145 -15.36 -2.22 -21.46
CA THR A 145 -15.71 -2.23 -22.90
C THR A 145 -15.76 -3.65 -23.48
N SER A 146 -15.55 -4.67 -22.66
CA SER A 146 -15.30 -6.05 -23.08
C SER A 146 -16.30 -7.05 -22.48
N ASP A 147 -17.57 -6.67 -22.35
CA ASP A 147 -18.62 -7.51 -21.71
C ASP A 147 -18.23 -8.02 -20.31
N LEU A 148 -17.46 -7.22 -19.56
CA LEU A 148 -16.87 -7.58 -18.25
C LEU A 148 -15.90 -8.77 -18.28
N ASN A 149 -15.42 -9.16 -19.47
CA ASN A 149 -14.30 -10.08 -19.59
C ASN A 149 -12.98 -9.32 -19.41
N CYS A 150 -12.55 -9.22 -18.15
CA CYS A 150 -11.31 -8.51 -17.80
C CYS A 150 -10.03 -9.32 -18.08
N TYR A 151 -10.12 -10.57 -18.56
CA TYR A 151 -8.99 -11.51 -18.57
C TYR A 151 -7.77 -10.96 -19.30
N GLU A 152 -7.94 -10.50 -20.55
CA GLU A 152 -6.82 -10.03 -21.38
C GLU A 152 -6.20 -8.75 -20.81
N ALA A 153 -7.01 -7.78 -20.36
CA ALA A 153 -6.51 -6.52 -19.81
C ALA A 153 -5.73 -6.74 -18.49
N ILE A 154 -6.21 -7.64 -17.62
CA ILE A 154 -5.51 -8.00 -16.39
C ILE A 154 -4.24 -8.78 -16.70
N LEU A 155 -4.31 -9.75 -17.63
CA LEU A 155 -3.16 -10.57 -18.01
C LEU A 155 -2.05 -9.70 -18.60
N GLU A 156 -2.38 -8.75 -19.47
CA GLU A 156 -1.43 -7.81 -20.05
C GLU A 156 -0.77 -6.94 -18.96
N SER A 157 -1.58 -6.30 -18.11
CA SER A 157 -1.07 -5.44 -17.03
C SER A 157 -0.20 -6.21 -16.04
N TYR A 158 -0.59 -7.44 -15.69
CA TYR A 158 0.16 -8.27 -14.76
C TYR A 158 1.46 -8.78 -15.38
N SER A 159 1.41 -9.27 -16.63
CA SER A 159 2.58 -9.75 -17.36
C SER A 159 3.63 -8.64 -17.51
N ALA A 160 3.20 -7.43 -17.88
CA ALA A 160 4.09 -6.27 -17.98
C ALA A 160 4.77 -5.94 -16.64
N THR A 161 4.07 -6.09 -15.52
CA THR A 161 4.66 -5.89 -14.17
C THR A 161 5.74 -6.93 -13.86
N LEU A 162 5.52 -8.19 -14.25
CA LEU A 162 6.50 -9.27 -14.08
C LEU A 162 7.71 -9.09 -15.00
N GLU A 163 7.48 -8.69 -16.26
CA GLU A 163 8.52 -8.44 -17.26
C GLU A 163 9.42 -7.26 -16.90
N ASN A 164 8.83 -6.19 -16.33
CA ASN A 164 9.58 -5.07 -15.76
C ASN A 164 10.27 -5.43 -14.43
N LYS A 165 10.12 -6.67 -13.95
CA LYS A 165 10.75 -7.21 -12.74
C LYS A 165 10.41 -6.47 -11.45
N SER A 166 9.40 -5.61 -11.47
CA SER A 166 8.92 -4.85 -10.31
C SER A 166 8.62 -5.78 -9.13
N PHE A 167 7.95 -6.91 -9.40
CA PHE A 167 7.58 -7.92 -8.40
C PHE A 167 8.53 -9.12 -8.33
N VAL A 168 9.63 -9.13 -9.09
CA VAL A 168 10.50 -10.31 -9.25
C VAL A 168 11.92 -10.02 -8.77
N ALA A 169 12.40 -10.82 -7.82
CA ALA A 169 13.79 -10.82 -7.37
C ALA A 169 14.40 -12.23 -7.51
N HIS A 170 15.57 -12.33 -8.14
CA HIS A 170 16.29 -13.61 -8.31
C HIS A 170 15.43 -14.73 -8.95
N GLY A 171 14.57 -14.38 -9.91
CA GLY A 171 13.69 -15.34 -10.61
C GLY A 171 12.52 -15.87 -9.79
N LYS A 172 12.23 -15.24 -8.63
CA LYS A 172 11.07 -15.53 -7.77
C LYS A 172 10.33 -14.24 -7.44
N TYR A 173 9.13 -14.33 -6.87
CA TYR A 173 8.49 -13.15 -6.31
C TYR A 173 9.37 -12.49 -5.25
N HIS A 174 9.34 -11.16 -5.20
CA HIS A 174 10.08 -10.38 -4.24
C HIS A 174 9.67 -10.77 -2.81
N PRO A 175 10.59 -11.03 -1.86
CA PRO A 175 10.25 -11.47 -0.50
C PRO A 175 9.36 -10.51 0.32
N ALA A 176 9.33 -9.24 -0.08
CA ALA A 176 8.48 -8.22 0.51
C ALA A 176 7.04 -8.25 -0.06
N LEU A 177 6.83 -8.73 -1.28
CA LEU A 177 5.50 -8.90 -1.84
C LEU A 177 4.80 -10.08 -1.15
N ASP A 178 3.66 -9.80 -0.55
CA ASP A 178 2.91 -10.79 0.23
C ASP A 178 1.65 -11.25 -0.49
N THR A 179 0.87 -10.27 -0.94
CA THR A 179 -0.42 -10.48 -1.57
C THR A 179 -0.55 -9.53 -2.75
N LEU A 180 -1.10 -10.03 -3.84
CA LEU A 180 -1.54 -9.22 -4.98
C LEU A 180 -3.07 -9.17 -4.99
N VAL A 181 -3.63 -7.99 -4.85
CA VAL A 181 -5.06 -7.72 -4.98
C VAL A 181 -5.36 -7.47 -6.45
N LEU A 182 -6.11 -8.38 -7.06
CA LEU A 182 -6.44 -8.27 -8.48
C LEU A 182 -7.38 -7.09 -8.74
N THR A 183 -8.37 -6.88 -7.88
CA THR A 183 -9.39 -5.83 -8.05
C THR A 183 -9.69 -5.16 -6.73
N ASN A 184 -9.68 -3.82 -6.70
CA ASN A 184 -10.17 -3.02 -5.58
C ASN A 184 -11.68 -2.79 -5.71
N GLU A 185 -12.43 -3.01 -4.62
CA GLU A 185 -13.87 -2.70 -4.51
C GLU A 185 -14.67 -3.16 -5.74
N PRO A 186 -14.69 -4.49 -6.02
CA PRO A 186 -15.31 -5.03 -7.24
C PRO A 186 -16.80 -4.66 -7.36
N ASP A 187 -17.49 -4.37 -6.27
CA ASP A 187 -18.87 -3.89 -6.27
C ASP A 187 -19.03 -2.45 -6.81
N LEU A 188 -18.03 -1.59 -6.61
CA LEU A 188 -17.98 -0.27 -7.25
C LEU A 188 -17.60 -0.36 -8.73
N LYS A 189 -16.82 -1.40 -9.08
CA LYS A 189 -16.37 -1.62 -10.46
C LYS A 189 -17.39 -2.40 -11.28
N PHE A 190 -18.20 -3.25 -10.65
CA PHE A 190 -19.13 -4.15 -11.31
C PHE A 190 -20.49 -4.06 -10.61
N THR A 191 -21.42 -3.29 -11.18
CA THR A 191 -22.79 -3.21 -10.67
C THR A 191 -23.49 -4.57 -10.86
N GLY A 192 -23.91 -5.20 -9.76
CA GLY A 192 -24.54 -6.53 -9.75
C GLY A 192 -25.92 -6.62 -10.40
N ASP A 193 -26.47 -5.53 -10.93
CA ASP A 193 -27.79 -5.44 -11.58
C ASP A 193 -27.73 -5.03 -13.07
N GLY A 194 -26.53 -4.77 -13.61
CA GLY A 194 -26.36 -4.30 -14.99
C GLY A 194 -26.80 -2.85 -15.24
N THR A 195 -27.06 -2.06 -14.20
CA THR A 195 -27.44 -0.64 -14.32
C THR A 195 -26.42 0.29 -13.68
N TRP A 196 -25.94 1.22 -14.49
CA TRP A 196 -24.77 2.07 -14.28
C TRP A 196 -24.95 3.18 -13.24
N ILE A 197 -23.89 3.48 -12.47
CA ILE A 197 -23.69 4.78 -11.83
C ILE A 197 -22.54 5.46 -12.58
N ALA A 198 -22.87 6.40 -13.48
CA ALA A 198 -21.87 7.30 -14.03
C ALA A 198 -21.44 8.27 -12.92
N TYR A 199 -20.14 8.29 -12.61
CA TYR A 199 -19.56 9.48 -12.00
C TYR A 199 -19.23 10.44 -13.16
N ASP A 200 -20.03 11.51 -13.25
CA ASP A 200 -19.79 12.66 -14.13
C ASP A 200 -18.50 13.40 -13.74
#